data_AF-A0A356RD47-F1
#
_entry.id   AF-A0A356RD47-F1
#
_cell.length_a   1.000
_cell.length_b   1.000
_cell.length_c   1.000
_cell.angle_alpha   90.00
_cell.angle_beta   90.00
_cell.angle_gamma   90.00
#
_symmetry.space_group_name_H-M   'P 1'
#
loop_
_entity.id
_entity.type
_entity.pdbx_description
1 polymer ?
#
loop_
_entity_poly.entity_id
_entity_poly.type
_entity_poly.pdbx_seq_one_letter_code
_entity_poly.pdbx_strand_id
1 'polypeptide(L)'
;QTLFHTRMAALLNIHRLLPGRVIKDVEAFTLPLASKEGFIRQVLGWREFVRHVHQATDGFRNQFPMADVPGDAGYNKWGTQKWKSSRNVPDLDGGATPSSLGAMNPLPASFWGTASGLHCLDQVIGQVWDHGYSHHITRLMILANIATLLDVSPRELTDWFWVAYVDAFDWVVEPNVLAMGTFGTGPLMTTKPYISGAAYIHRMSDFCTGCAFNPKTNCPITNLYWAFLARHKKQLQSNHRLMLPLRNSQKRDQEKSRKDREIFSIVQRALEKNTYLTPEHLIHPESP
;
A
#
# COMPACT_ATOMS: atom_id res chain seq x y z
N GLN A 1 -13.12 -1.54 -12.60
CA GLN A 1 -14.60 -1.48 -12.39
C GLN A 1 -14.90 -1.34 -10.91
N THR A 2 -15.95 -0.59 -10.53
CA THR A 2 -16.43 -0.62 -9.14
C THR A 2 -17.17 -1.93 -8.90
N LEU A 3 -16.65 -2.77 -8.00
CA LEU A 3 -17.35 -3.96 -7.50
C LEU A 3 -18.51 -3.54 -6.57
N PHE A 4 -18.96 -4.42 -5.69
CA PHE A 4 -20.09 -4.18 -4.76
C PHE A 4 -19.74 -3.29 -3.55
N HIS A 5 -18.91 -2.26 -3.73
CA HIS A 5 -18.53 -1.32 -2.66
C HIS A 5 -19.39 -0.07 -2.68
N THR A 6 -19.75 0.43 -1.49
CA THR A 6 -20.72 1.52 -1.35
C THR A 6 -20.22 2.90 -1.76
N ARG A 7 -18.90 3.11 -1.87
CA ARG A 7 -18.25 4.40 -2.15
C ARG A 7 -18.68 5.55 -1.21
N MET A 8 -19.18 5.23 -0.01
CA MET A 8 -19.69 6.23 0.94
C MET A 8 -18.61 6.81 1.87
N ALA A 9 -17.36 6.34 1.80
CA ALA A 9 -16.31 6.70 2.75
C ALA A 9 -16.11 8.23 2.87
N ALA A 10 -16.08 8.94 1.74
CA ALA A 10 -15.97 10.40 1.75
C ALA A 10 -17.14 11.05 2.50
N LEU A 11 -18.38 10.66 2.18
CA LEU A 11 -19.60 11.18 2.84
C LEU A 11 -19.64 10.88 4.34
N LEU A 12 -19.18 9.69 4.75
CA LEU A 12 -19.04 9.32 6.15
C LEU A 12 -17.98 10.16 6.87
N ASN A 13 -16.87 10.48 6.21
CA ASN A 13 -15.77 11.22 6.82
C ASN A 13 -16.04 12.71 6.97
N ILE A 14 -16.87 13.29 6.09
CA ILE A 14 -17.37 14.67 6.24
C ILE A 14 -18.74 14.77 6.92
N HIS A 15 -19.21 13.67 7.54
CA HIS A 15 -20.48 13.57 8.25
C HIS A 15 -21.73 13.99 7.44
N ARG A 16 -21.68 13.89 6.10
CA ARG A 16 -22.88 14.00 5.25
C ARG A 16 -23.74 12.74 5.33
N LEU A 17 -23.13 11.62 5.71
CA LEU A 17 -23.81 10.44 6.22
C LEU A 17 -23.30 10.16 7.63
N LEU A 18 -24.23 9.90 8.56
CA LEU A 18 -23.88 9.55 9.94
C LEU A 18 -23.65 8.04 10.06
N PRO A 19 -22.49 7.57 10.55
CA PRO A 19 -22.19 6.14 10.67
C PRO A 19 -23.27 5.34 11.40
N GLY A 20 -23.76 5.85 12.53
CA GLY A 20 -24.81 5.21 13.32
C GLY A 20 -26.15 5.08 12.58
N ARG A 21 -26.48 6.02 11.68
CA ARG A 21 -27.68 5.92 10.86
C ARG A 21 -27.53 4.85 9.79
N VAL A 22 -26.38 4.85 9.09
CA VAL A 22 -26.08 3.87 8.05
C VAL A 22 -26.05 2.45 8.61
N ILE A 23 -25.51 2.24 9.81
CA ILE A 23 -25.53 0.93 10.49
C ILE A 23 -26.98 0.47 10.75
N LYS A 24 -27.84 1.34 11.30
CA LYS A 24 -29.25 1.02 11.55
C LYS A 24 -30.01 0.69 10.26
N ASP A 25 -29.75 1.43 9.18
CA ASP A 25 -30.38 1.18 7.89
C ASP A 25 -29.94 -0.19 7.32
N VAL A 26 -28.65 -0.54 7.40
CA VAL A 26 -28.14 -1.86 6.96
C VAL A 26 -28.66 -3.02 7.80
N GLU A 27 -28.80 -2.81 9.11
CA GLU A 27 -29.41 -3.79 10.02
C GLU A 27 -30.85 -4.11 9.61
N ALA A 28 -31.63 -3.08 9.24
CA ALA A 28 -33.03 -3.21 8.83
C ALA A 28 -33.23 -3.84 7.44
N PHE A 29 -32.25 -3.76 6.53
CA PHE A 29 -32.40 -4.31 5.17
C PHE A 29 -32.57 -5.83 5.16
N THR A 30 -33.27 -6.37 4.16
CA THR A 30 -33.36 -7.84 3.97
C THR A 30 -32.19 -8.32 3.11
N LEU A 31 -31.01 -8.47 3.74
CA LEU A 31 -29.77 -8.94 3.12
C LEU A 31 -29.19 -10.15 3.87
N PRO A 32 -28.35 -11.00 3.21
CA PRO A 32 -27.63 -12.06 3.89
C PRO A 32 -26.83 -11.54 5.10
N LEU A 33 -26.85 -12.29 6.21
CA LEU A 33 -26.20 -11.88 7.45
C LEU A 33 -24.71 -11.56 7.25
N ALA A 34 -24.00 -12.37 6.44
CA ALA A 34 -22.59 -12.15 6.15
C ALA A 34 -22.32 -10.81 5.46
N SER A 35 -23.22 -10.34 4.59
CA SER A 35 -23.11 -9.03 3.93
C SER A 35 -23.36 -7.89 4.92
N LYS A 36 -24.38 -8.03 5.79
CA LYS A 36 -24.66 -7.05 6.85
C LYS A 36 -23.51 -6.93 7.83
N GLU A 37 -23.10 -8.05 8.42
CA GLU A 37 -22.01 -8.11 9.38
C GLU A 37 -20.72 -7.57 8.77
N GLY A 38 -20.39 -8.00 7.54
CA GLY A 38 -19.17 -7.57 6.86
C GLY A 38 -19.11 -6.06 6.68
N PHE A 39 -20.24 -5.45 6.27
CA PHE A 39 -20.36 -4.00 6.15
C PHE A 39 -20.28 -3.31 7.51
N ILE A 40 -21.09 -3.74 8.49
CA ILE A 40 -21.14 -3.15 9.83
C ILE A 40 -19.77 -3.21 10.49
N ARG A 41 -19.03 -4.32 10.36
CA ARG A 41 -17.67 -4.45 10.88
C ARG A 41 -16.67 -3.47 10.26
N GLN A 42 -16.86 -3.03 9.02
CA GLN A 42 -16.00 -1.98 8.45
C GLN A 42 -16.30 -0.61 9.06
N VAL A 43 -17.58 -0.30 9.30
CA VAL A 43 -18.02 1.01 9.81
C VAL A 43 -17.89 1.09 11.33
N LEU A 44 -18.51 0.18 12.07
CA LEU A 44 -18.48 0.16 13.54
C LEU A 44 -17.15 -0.36 14.08
N GLY A 45 -16.56 -1.34 13.40
CA GLY A 45 -15.29 -1.96 13.83
C GLY A 45 -14.09 -1.13 13.35
N TRP A 46 -13.70 -1.30 12.09
CA TRP A 46 -12.44 -0.76 11.57
C TRP A 46 -12.36 0.77 11.57
N ARG A 47 -13.40 1.48 11.11
CA ARG A 47 -13.39 2.95 11.08
C ARG A 47 -13.25 3.54 12.48
N GLU A 48 -14.05 3.08 13.45
CA GLU A 48 -13.95 3.56 14.82
C GLU A 48 -12.65 3.10 15.51
N PHE A 49 -12.17 1.88 15.23
CA PHE A 49 -10.88 1.41 15.75
C PHE A 49 -9.73 2.30 15.26
N VAL A 50 -9.66 2.57 13.96
CA VAL A 50 -8.64 3.45 13.36
C VAL A 50 -8.70 4.85 13.97
N ARG A 51 -9.90 5.40 14.19
CA ARG A 51 -10.08 6.68 14.86
C ARG A 51 -9.53 6.67 16.29
N HIS A 52 -9.82 5.63 17.08
CA HIS A 52 -9.30 5.53 18.45
C HIS A 52 -7.78 5.32 18.48
N VAL A 53 -7.23 4.53 17.56
CA VAL A 53 -5.77 4.42 17.40
C VAL A 53 -5.19 5.80 17.17
N HIS A 54 -5.70 6.52 16.18
CA HIS A 54 -5.25 7.88 15.88
C HIS A 54 -5.33 8.81 17.09
N GLN A 55 -6.45 8.84 17.81
CA GLN A 55 -6.60 9.69 19.01
C GLN A 55 -5.63 9.32 20.13
N ALA A 56 -5.36 8.02 20.32
CA ALA A 56 -4.45 7.56 21.36
C ALA A 56 -2.97 7.81 21.01
N THR A 57 -2.64 7.87 19.72
CA THR A 57 -1.26 7.96 19.21
C THR A 57 -0.91 9.32 18.62
N ASP A 58 -1.90 10.19 18.44
CA ASP A 58 -1.84 11.40 17.63
C ASP A 58 -1.31 11.13 16.21
N GLY A 59 -1.91 10.16 15.52
CA GLY A 59 -1.39 9.70 14.22
C GLY A 59 0.03 9.11 14.31
N PHE A 60 0.37 8.54 15.47
CA PHE A 60 1.68 8.03 15.84
C PHE A 60 2.78 9.07 16.12
N ARG A 61 2.45 10.37 16.15
CA ARG A 61 3.37 11.45 16.53
C ARG A 61 3.93 11.27 17.94
N ASN A 62 3.17 10.65 18.84
CA ASN A 62 3.58 10.38 20.21
C ASN A 62 4.51 9.15 20.36
N GLN A 63 4.67 8.33 19.31
CA GLN A 63 5.45 7.07 19.38
C GLN A 63 6.67 7.06 18.47
N PHE A 64 6.74 7.93 17.47
CA PHE A 64 7.82 7.94 16.48
C PHE A 64 8.28 9.36 16.17
N PRO A 65 9.49 9.54 15.60
CA PRO A 65 9.92 10.83 15.08
C PRO A 65 8.92 11.39 14.06
N MET A 66 8.93 12.71 13.93
CA MET A 66 8.12 13.44 12.95
C MET A 66 9.02 14.02 11.88
N ALA A 67 8.49 14.13 10.67
CA ALA A 67 9.11 14.96 9.65
C ALA A 67 8.89 16.45 10.00
N ASP A 68 9.87 17.29 9.72
CA ASP A 68 9.80 18.72 10.06
C ASP A 68 8.74 19.47 9.26
N VAL A 69 8.46 19.02 8.03
CA VAL A 69 7.51 19.63 7.11
C VAL A 69 6.71 18.57 6.34
N PRO A 70 5.47 18.88 5.89
CA PRO A 70 4.71 18.01 5.01
C PRO A 70 5.50 17.59 3.78
N GLY A 71 5.53 16.28 3.51
CA GLY A 71 6.11 15.74 2.29
C GLY A 71 5.25 16.07 1.06
N ASP A 72 5.88 16.08 -0.10
CA ASP A 72 5.21 16.26 -1.40
C ASP A 72 4.84 14.91 -2.06
N ALA A 73 4.94 13.81 -1.31
CA ALA A 73 4.69 12.46 -1.81
C ALA A 73 5.56 12.06 -3.03
N GLY A 74 6.75 12.67 -3.15
CA GLY A 74 7.66 12.47 -4.29
C GLY A 74 7.28 13.29 -5.53
N TYR A 75 6.27 14.17 -5.43
CA TYR A 75 5.76 14.93 -6.57
C TYR A 75 6.83 15.82 -7.23
N ASN A 76 7.67 16.54 -6.50
CA ASN A 76 8.67 17.40 -7.15
C ASN A 76 9.72 16.60 -7.94
N LYS A 77 9.88 15.30 -7.65
CA LYS A 77 10.79 14.43 -8.39
C LYS A 77 10.20 13.99 -9.73
N TRP A 78 8.88 13.82 -9.82
CA TRP A 78 8.21 13.16 -10.95
C TRP A 78 7.16 14.02 -11.66
N GLY A 79 6.64 15.01 -10.97
CA GLY A 79 5.63 15.93 -11.45
C GLY A 79 6.15 16.72 -12.63
N THR A 80 5.37 16.73 -13.71
CA THR A 80 5.67 17.54 -14.90
C THR A 80 5.37 19.01 -14.68
N GLN A 81 4.57 19.33 -13.65
CA GLN A 81 4.25 20.69 -13.23
C GLN A 81 4.86 20.94 -11.85
N LYS A 82 5.41 22.14 -11.65
CA LYS A 82 5.83 22.57 -10.31
C LYS A 82 4.58 22.82 -9.46
N TRP A 83 4.51 22.21 -8.29
CA TRP A 83 3.44 22.49 -7.32
C TRP A 83 3.60 23.93 -6.81
N LYS A 84 2.78 24.85 -7.33
CA LYS A 84 2.79 26.26 -6.91
C LYS A 84 1.78 26.45 -5.79
N SER A 85 2.20 26.22 -4.54
CA SER A 85 1.47 26.71 -3.38
C SER A 85 2.11 28.00 -2.89
N SER A 86 1.34 29.09 -2.87
CA SER A 86 1.74 30.35 -2.23
C SER A 86 1.33 30.42 -0.75
N ARG A 87 0.67 29.37 -0.24
CA ARG A 87 0.23 29.33 1.16
C ARG A 87 1.39 28.90 2.05
N ASN A 88 1.92 29.86 2.80
CA ASN A 88 2.77 29.58 3.94
C ASN A 88 1.87 29.38 5.16
N VAL A 89 1.72 28.14 5.61
CA VAL A 89 0.94 27.81 6.80
C VAL A 89 1.94 27.59 7.94
N PRO A 90 1.96 28.45 8.97
CA PRO A 90 2.86 28.27 10.11
C PRO A 90 2.48 27.01 10.89
N ASP A 91 3.46 26.44 11.60
CA ASP A 91 3.27 25.37 12.58
C ASP A 91 2.69 24.06 12.02
N LEU A 92 3.11 23.64 10.81
CA LEU A 92 2.79 22.32 10.26
C LEU A 92 3.94 21.32 10.49
N ASP A 93 3.63 20.18 11.12
CA ASP A 93 4.50 19.00 11.08
C ASP A 93 4.28 18.19 9.79
N GLY A 94 5.26 17.35 9.46
CA GLY A 94 5.19 16.41 8.33
C GLY A 94 4.61 15.04 8.66
N GLY A 95 4.00 14.87 9.84
CA GLY A 95 3.49 13.61 10.34
C GLY A 95 4.58 12.66 10.85
N ALA A 96 4.13 11.58 11.48
CA ALA A 96 5.01 10.55 12.02
C ALA A 96 5.76 9.80 10.90
N THR A 97 7.01 9.40 11.15
CA THR A 97 7.87 8.70 10.19
C THR A 97 8.28 7.30 10.68
N PRO A 98 7.34 6.41 11.05
CA PRO A 98 7.68 5.06 11.50
C PRO A 98 8.24 4.21 10.35
N SER A 99 9.40 3.57 10.56
CA SER A 99 10.01 2.65 9.59
C SER A 99 10.66 1.46 10.31
N SER A 100 9.84 0.64 10.96
CA SER A 100 10.29 -0.51 11.76
C SER A 100 11.08 -1.56 10.97
N LEU A 101 10.94 -1.58 9.65
CA LEU A 101 11.70 -2.46 8.75
C LEU A 101 12.86 -1.72 8.03
N GLY A 102 13.05 -0.42 8.27
CA GLY A 102 14.09 0.39 7.63
C GLY A 102 13.83 0.71 6.16
N ALA A 103 12.57 0.70 5.74
CA ALA A 103 12.16 1.09 4.39
C ALA A 103 12.33 2.60 4.19
N MET A 104 13.10 3.00 3.17
CA MET A 104 13.43 4.40 2.86
C MET A 104 13.49 4.71 1.35
N ASN A 105 13.15 3.75 0.48
CA ASN A 105 13.20 4.00 -0.96
C ASN A 105 12.14 5.03 -1.37
N PRO A 106 12.42 5.86 -2.40
CA PRO A 106 11.46 6.85 -2.85
C PRO A 106 10.23 6.19 -3.48
N LEU A 107 9.09 6.87 -3.43
CA LEU A 107 7.89 6.41 -4.13
C LEU A 107 8.13 6.52 -5.64
N PRO A 108 7.90 5.44 -6.42
CA PRO A 108 8.13 5.48 -7.86
C PRO A 108 7.18 6.42 -8.60
N ALA A 109 7.62 6.98 -9.74
CA ALA A 109 6.77 7.82 -10.57
C ALA A 109 5.52 7.10 -11.10
N SER A 110 5.49 5.77 -11.07
CA SER A 110 4.31 5.01 -11.44
C SER A 110 3.12 5.29 -10.54
N PHE A 111 3.32 5.70 -9.29
CA PHE A 111 2.23 6.17 -8.43
C PHE A 111 1.64 7.51 -8.89
N TRP A 112 2.37 8.26 -9.72
CA TRP A 112 1.96 9.54 -10.30
C TRP A 112 1.49 9.44 -11.76
N GLY A 113 1.23 8.23 -12.25
CA GLY A 113 0.60 7.98 -13.54
C GLY A 113 1.54 7.50 -14.66
N THR A 114 2.85 7.41 -14.42
CA THR A 114 3.78 6.79 -15.38
C THR A 114 3.54 5.28 -15.45
N ALA A 115 3.40 4.72 -16.65
CA ALA A 115 3.18 3.28 -16.80
C ALA A 115 4.39 2.48 -16.29
N SER A 116 4.14 1.55 -15.36
CA SER A 116 5.18 0.72 -14.75
C SER A 116 5.46 -0.57 -15.53
N GLY A 117 4.52 -1.03 -16.35
CA GLY A 117 4.55 -2.37 -16.97
C GLY A 117 3.98 -3.47 -16.07
N LEU A 118 3.74 -3.18 -14.79
CA LEU A 118 2.97 -4.04 -13.90
C LEU A 118 1.49 -3.72 -14.06
N HIS A 119 0.79 -4.43 -14.96
CA HIS A 119 -0.60 -4.14 -15.30
C HIS A 119 -1.53 -3.96 -14.09
N CYS A 120 -1.37 -4.77 -13.03
CA CYS A 120 -2.15 -4.62 -11.79
C CYS A 120 -1.93 -3.27 -11.07
N LEU A 121 -0.70 -2.76 -11.05
CA LEU A 121 -0.38 -1.45 -10.48
C LEU A 121 -0.94 -0.35 -11.37
N ASP A 122 -0.67 -0.43 -12.67
CA ASP A 122 -1.07 0.58 -13.66
C ASP A 122 -2.60 0.76 -13.70
N GLN A 123 -3.35 -0.34 -13.66
CA GLN A 123 -4.82 -0.30 -13.62
C GLN A 123 -5.36 0.35 -12.34
N VAL A 124 -4.77 0.06 -11.18
CA VAL A 124 -5.23 0.63 -9.91
C VAL A 124 -4.85 2.11 -9.82
N ILE A 125 -3.64 2.49 -10.23
CA ILE A 125 -3.21 3.88 -10.27
C ILE A 125 -4.10 4.70 -11.22
N GLY A 126 -4.39 4.19 -12.42
CA GLY A 126 -5.32 4.85 -13.35
C GLY A 126 -6.67 5.13 -12.71
N GLN A 127 -7.27 4.13 -12.05
CA GLN A 127 -8.55 4.30 -11.34
C GLN A 127 -8.48 5.34 -10.22
N VAL A 128 -7.36 5.38 -9.48
CA VAL A 128 -7.17 6.37 -8.41
C VAL A 128 -7.12 7.77 -8.98
N TRP A 129 -6.37 8.02 -10.05
CA TRP A 129 -6.28 9.36 -10.65
C TRP A 129 -7.56 9.77 -11.39
N ASP A 130 -8.25 8.84 -12.04
CA ASP A 130 -9.51 9.13 -12.75
C ASP A 130 -10.67 9.44 -11.80
N HIS A 131 -10.65 8.90 -10.57
CA HIS A 131 -11.82 8.92 -9.68
C HIS A 131 -11.55 9.38 -8.25
N GLY A 132 -10.30 9.60 -7.88
CA GLY A 132 -9.87 9.78 -6.49
C GLY A 132 -10.26 8.60 -5.59
N TYR A 133 -10.43 7.41 -6.16
CA TYR A 133 -11.00 6.24 -5.48
C TYR A 133 -10.45 4.92 -6.02
N SER A 134 -10.15 4.02 -5.09
CA SER A 134 -10.06 2.58 -5.28
C SER A 134 -10.59 1.88 -4.04
N HIS A 135 -11.01 0.62 -4.17
CA HIS A 135 -11.58 -0.12 -3.05
C HIS A 135 -10.51 -0.68 -2.10
N HIS A 136 -10.90 -1.08 -0.89
CA HIS A 136 -9.95 -1.39 0.19
C HIS A 136 -8.86 -2.40 -0.20
N ILE A 137 -9.23 -3.50 -0.87
CA ILE A 137 -8.24 -4.55 -1.19
C ILE A 137 -7.20 -4.11 -2.23
N THR A 138 -7.50 -3.18 -3.15
CA THR A 138 -6.49 -2.65 -4.08
C THR A 138 -5.54 -1.69 -3.38
N ARG A 139 -6.02 -0.90 -2.40
CA ARG A 139 -5.16 -0.08 -1.54
C ARG A 139 -4.15 -0.95 -0.79
N LEU A 140 -4.62 -2.03 -0.17
CA LEU A 140 -3.80 -2.90 0.67
C LEU A 140 -2.90 -3.85 -0.15
N MET A 141 -3.48 -4.63 -1.07
CA MET A 141 -2.80 -5.77 -1.69
C MET A 141 -2.18 -5.49 -3.05
N ILE A 142 -2.42 -4.31 -3.63
CA ILE A 142 -1.71 -3.81 -4.81
C ILE A 142 -0.79 -2.66 -4.40
N LEU A 143 -1.34 -1.52 -4.02
CA LEU A 143 -0.56 -0.30 -3.77
C LEU A 143 0.42 -0.47 -2.61
N ALA A 144 -0.10 -0.74 -1.40
CA ALA A 144 0.73 -0.88 -0.21
C ALA A 144 1.61 -2.14 -0.25
N ASN A 145 1.09 -3.27 -0.73
CA ASN A 145 1.87 -4.49 -0.92
C ASN A 145 3.08 -4.25 -1.84
N ILE A 146 2.90 -3.70 -3.04
CA ILE A 146 4.01 -3.47 -3.98
C ILE A 146 5.00 -2.45 -3.41
N ALA A 147 4.53 -1.34 -2.84
CA ALA A 147 5.40 -0.36 -2.18
C ALA A 147 6.22 -0.98 -1.03
N THR A 148 5.58 -1.78 -0.18
CA THR A 148 6.24 -2.48 0.93
C THR A 148 7.27 -3.49 0.44
N LEU A 149 6.96 -4.26 -0.62
CA LEU A 149 7.90 -5.20 -1.22
C LEU A 149 9.13 -4.52 -1.85
N LEU A 150 8.95 -3.27 -2.27
CA LEU A 150 10.00 -2.40 -2.81
C LEU A 150 10.70 -1.55 -1.73
N ASP A 151 10.41 -1.77 -0.44
CA ASP A 151 10.96 -1.00 0.69
C ASP A 151 10.78 0.52 0.54
N VAL A 152 9.67 0.93 -0.08
CA VAL A 152 9.27 2.34 -0.20
C VAL A 152 9.03 2.95 1.19
N SER A 153 9.47 4.19 1.38
CA SER A 153 9.24 4.97 2.59
C SER A 153 7.76 4.96 3.00
N PRO A 154 7.42 4.48 4.21
CA PRO A 154 6.04 4.51 4.71
C PRO A 154 5.45 5.92 4.75
N ARG A 155 6.27 6.93 5.08
CA ARG A 155 5.86 8.33 5.11
C ARG A 155 5.49 8.82 3.71
N GLU A 156 6.36 8.62 2.73
CA GLU A 156 6.13 9.11 1.37
C GLU A 156 4.92 8.42 0.71
N LEU A 157 4.71 7.13 0.98
CA LEU A 157 3.48 6.44 0.55
C LEU A 157 2.25 7.02 1.25
N THR A 158 2.34 7.32 2.54
CA THR A 158 1.22 7.90 3.31
C THR A 158 0.85 9.28 2.74
N ASP A 159 1.83 10.13 2.47
CA ASP A 159 1.63 11.43 1.83
C ASP A 159 0.96 11.28 0.46
N TRP A 160 1.31 10.24 -0.30
CA TRP A 160 0.65 9.98 -1.57
C TRP A 160 -0.83 9.60 -1.40
N PHE A 161 -1.15 8.79 -0.40
CA PHE A 161 -2.56 8.46 -0.09
C PHE A 161 -3.36 9.70 0.34
N TRP A 162 -2.73 10.66 1.03
CA TRP A 162 -3.33 11.95 1.35
C TRP A 162 -3.72 12.74 0.11
N VAL A 163 -2.85 12.78 -0.90
CA VAL A 163 -3.09 13.51 -2.15
C VAL A 163 -4.09 12.77 -3.05
N ALA A 164 -4.01 11.44 -3.12
CA ALA A 164 -4.62 10.67 -4.18
C ALA A 164 -6.10 10.29 -3.93
N TYR A 165 -6.60 10.35 -2.68
CA TYR A 165 -7.95 9.87 -2.34
C TYR A 165 -8.88 10.97 -1.82
N VAL A 166 -10.12 11.00 -2.32
CA VAL A 166 -11.14 11.96 -1.87
C VAL A 166 -11.66 11.69 -0.45
N ASP A 167 -11.38 10.50 0.10
CA ASP A 167 -11.75 10.11 1.46
C ASP A 167 -10.61 10.22 2.47
N ALA A 168 -9.48 10.84 2.08
CA ALA A 168 -8.28 10.99 2.88
C ALA A 168 -8.38 12.11 3.93
N PHE A 169 -8.16 11.74 5.19
CA PHE A 169 -7.99 12.63 6.33
C PHE A 169 -6.93 12.03 7.27
N ASP A 170 -6.19 12.84 8.02
CA ASP A 170 -5.12 12.42 8.95
C ASP A 170 -5.52 11.18 9.78
N TRP A 171 -6.67 11.29 10.46
CA TRP A 171 -7.12 10.25 11.38
C TRP A 171 -7.41 8.89 10.72
N VAL A 172 -7.72 8.87 9.42
CA VAL A 172 -8.00 7.63 8.69
C VAL A 172 -6.78 7.16 7.90
N VAL A 173 -5.98 8.06 7.34
CA VAL A 173 -4.85 7.71 6.49
C VAL A 173 -3.67 7.24 7.31
N GLU A 174 -3.28 7.98 8.36
CA GLU A 174 -2.08 7.68 9.16
C GLU A 174 -2.11 6.25 9.72
N PRO A 175 -3.18 5.78 10.42
CA PRO A 175 -3.19 4.41 10.94
C PRO A 175 -3.28 3.35 9.84
N ASN A 176 -4.04 3.61 8.78
CA ASN A 176 -4.20 2.62 7.72
C ASN A 176 -2.93 2.45 6.89
N VAL A 177 -2.20 3.50 6.54
CA VAL A 177 -1.04 3.37 5.65
C VAL A 177 0.24 3.08 6.43
N LEU A 178 0.54 3.82 7.48
CA LEU A 178 1.77 3.61 8.27
C LEU A 178 1.78 2.27 9.01
N ALA A 179 0.63 1.80 9.49
CA ALA A 179 0.58 0.55 10.24
C ALA A 179 0.04 -0.63 9.42
N MET A 180 -1.17 -0.53 8.86
CA MET A 180 -1.78 -1.65 8.14
C MET A 180 -1.17 -1.88 6.76
N GLY A 181 -0.94 -0.81 6.00
CA GLY A 181 -0.42 -0.88 4.63
C GLY A 181 1.04 -1.33 4.60
N THR A 182 1.88 -0.72 5.43
CA THR A 182 3.35 -0.83 5.31
C THR A 182 4.03 -1.56 6.45
N PHE A 183 3.33 -1.81 7.56
CA PHE A 183 3.94 -2.32 8.80
C PHE A 183 5.06 -1.40 9.34
N GLY A 184 5.05 -0.12 8.98
CA GLY A 184 6.01 0.89 9.40
C GLY A 184 6.04 1.05 10.93
N THR A 185 4.89 0.96 11.60
CA THR A 185 4.79 1.00 13.07
C THR A 185 5.17 -0.31 13.76
N GLY A 186 5.57 -1.33 13.00
CA GLY A 186 5.79 -2.68 13.53
C GLY A 186 4.51 -3.26 14.15
N PRO A 187 4.62 -4.01 15.27
CA PRO A 187 3.50 -4.74 15.85
C PRO A 187 2.50 -3.86 16.62
N LEU A 188 2.64 -2.53 16.62
CA LEU A 188 1.86 -1.62 17.46
C LEU A 188 0.34 -1.70 17.21
N MET A 189 -0.09 -1.72 15.94
CA MET A 189 -1.51 -1.79 15.55
C MET A 189 -1.85 -3.08 14.78
N THR A 190 -0.92 -3.59 13.98
CA THR A 190 -1.14 -4.81 13.19
C THR A 190 -0.18 -5.92 13.61
N THR A 191 -0.63 -7.17 13.48
CA THR A 191 0.15 -8.32 13.98
C THR A 191 1.15 -8.87 12.96
N LYS A 192 1.06 -8.46 11.70
CA LYS A 192 1.96 -8.88 10.62
C LYS A 192 1.90 -7.88 9.45
N PRO A 193 2.96 -7.80 8.63
CA PRO A 193 2.90 -7.12 7.33
C PRO A 193 1.93 -7.85 6.39
N TYR A 194 1.08 -7.09 5.69
CA TYR A 194 0.17 -7.59 4.66
C TYR A 194 0.85 -7.63 3.29
N ILE A 195 1.79 -8.56 3.14
CA ILE A 195 2.51 -8.78 1.88
C ILE A 195 2.02 -10.02 1.15
N SER A 196 2.14 -10.03 -0.18
CA SER A 196 1.84 -11.23 -0.99
C SER A 196 2.58 -11.24 -2.33
N GLY A 197 2.88 -12.45 -2.81
CA GLY A 197 3.39 -12.67 -4.17
C GLY A 197 2.29 -12.69 -5.25
N ALA A 198 2.69 -12.89 -6.51
CA ALA A 198 1.78 -12.85 -7.66
C ALA A 198 0.63 -13.86 -7.59
N ALA A 199 0.82 -15.00 -6.93
CA ALA A 199 -0.22 -16.03 -6.76
C ALA A 199 -1.46 -15.51 -6.03
N TYR A 200 -1.32 -14.57 -5.09
CA TYR A 200 -2.47 -13.95 -4.42
C TYR A 200 -3.23 -13.05 -5.39
N ILE A 201 -2.51 -12.15 -6.08
CA ILE A 201 -3.09 -11.21 -7.04
C ILE A 201 -3.83 -11.97 -8.14
N HIS A 202 -3.22 -13.02 -8.69
CA HIS A 202 -3.84 -13.86 -9.71
C HIS A 202 -5.12 -14.55 -9.25
N ARG A 203 -5.18 -15.00 -7.99
CA ARG A 203 -6.38 -15.66 -7.45
C ARG A 203 -7.51 -14.68 -7.17
N MET A 204 -7.18 -13.45 -6.80
CA MET A 204 -8.14 -12.46 -6.30
C MET A 204 -8.54 -11.41 -7.34
N SER A 205 -8.01 -11.48 -8.55
CA SER A 205 -8.26 -10.50 -9.62
C SER A 205 -8.07 -11.13 -11.01
N ASP A 206 -8.52 -10.40 -12.02
CA ASP A 206 -8.34 -10.66 -13.43
C ASP A 206 -7.15 -9.87 -14.05
N PHE A 207 -6.44 -9.06 -13.26
CA PHE A 207 -5.32 -8.23 -13.74
C PHE A 207 -4.23 -9.01 -14.48
N CYS A 208 -4.01 -10.28 -14.13
CA CYS A 208 -2.97 -11.09 -14.76
C CYS A 208 -3.28 -11.47 -16.22
N THR A 209 -4.54 -11.42 -16.65
CA THR A 209 -4.94 -11.81 -18.01
C THR A 209 -4.42 -10.84 -19.07
N GLY A 210 -4.40 -9.54 -18.77
CA GLY A 210 -3.87 -8.49 -19.65
C GLY A 210 -2.41 -8.11 -19.36
N CYS A 211 -1.72 -8.85 -18.51
CA CYS A 211 -0.36 -8.52 -18.10
C CYS A 211 0.68 -9.21 -19.00
N ALA A 212 1.74 -8.50 -19.36
CA ALA A 212 2.89 -9.09 -20.06
C ALA A 212 3.60 -10.17 -19.22
N PHE A 213 3.44 -10.11 -17.89
CA PHE A 213 3.99 -11.08 -16.96
C PHE A 213 2.98 -12.17 -16.59
N ASN A 214 3.39 -13.42 -16.73
CA ASN A 214 2.65 -14.57 -16.27
C ASN A 214 2.85 -14.78 -14.75
N PRO A 215 1.76 -14.86 -13.96
CA PRO A 215 1.83 -14.94 -12.50
C PRO A 215 2.49 -16.22 -11.96
N LYS A 216 2.57 -17.29 -12.76
CA LYS A 216 3.15 -18.57 -12.36
C LYS A 216 4.62 -18.71 -12.72
N THR A 217 5.09 -18.03 -13.77
CA THR A 217 6.42 -18.28 -14.33
C THR A 217 7.39 -17.10 -14.18
N ASN A 218 6.99 -15.88 -14.52
CA ASN A 218 7.91 -14.74 -14.63
C ASN A 218 7.44 -13.43 -13.98
N CYS A 219 6.30 -13.40 -13.29
CA CYS A 219 5.86 -12.19 -12.60
C CYS A 219 6.84 -11.79 -11.47
N PRO A 220 7.41 -10.57 -11.52
CA PRO A 220 8.45 -10.16 -10.58
C PRO A 220 7.93 -10.05 -9.14
N ILE A 221 6.63 -9.82 -8.93
CA ILE A 221 6.03 -9.71 -7.59
C ILE A 221 6.28 -10.98 -6.76
N THR A 222 6.37 -12.15 -7.39
CA THR A 222 6.75 -13.40 -6.70
C THR A 222 8.18 -13.33 -6.15
N ASN A 223 9.12 -12.82 -6.96
CA ASN A 223 10.51 -12.66 -6.55
C ASN A 223 10.66 -11.56 -5.49
N LEU A 224 9.96 -10.44 -5.66
CA LEU A 224 9.93 -9.35 -4.67
C LEU A 224 9.46 -9.86 -3.29
N TYR A 225 8.43 -10.69 -3.25
CA TYR A 225 7.93 -11.31 -2.02
C TYR A 225 9.00 -12.15 -1.30
N TRP A 226 9.73 -13.01 -2.04
CA TRP A 226 10.79 -13.81 -1.43
C TRP A 226 12.00 -12.98 -1.03
N ALA A 227 12.37 -11.99 -1.85
CA ALA A 227 13.43 -11.06 -1.54
C ALA A 227 13.13 -10.26 -0.27
N PHE A 228 11.89 -9.79 -0.10
CA PHE A 228 11.43 -9.11 1.11
C PHE A 228 11.58 -9.99 2.36
N LEU A 229 11.09 -11.24 2.32
CA LEU A 229 11.21 -12.15 3.46
C LEU A 229 12.68 -12.47 3.80
N ALA A 230 13.55 -12.54 2.79
CA ALA A 230 14.98 -12.76 2.99
C ALA A 230 15.64 -11.54 3.65
N ARG A 231 15.38 -10.31 3.16
CA ARG A 231 15.95 -9.07 3.70
C ARG A 231 15.50 -8.79 5.14
N HIS A 232 14.23 -9.03 5.44
CA HIS A 232 13.62 -8.68 6.73
C HIS A 232 13.51 -9.84 7.72
N LYS A 233 14.18 -10.96 7.43
CA LYS A 233 14.13 -12.17 8.27
C LYS A 233 14.46 -11.87 9.73
N LYS A 234 15.49 -11.09 10.00
CA LYS A 234 15.97 -10.82 11.37
C LYS A 234 14.91 -10.09 12.20
N GLN A 235 14.23 -9.11 11.60
CA GLN A 235 13.17 -8.34 12.24
C GLN A 235 11.87 -9.15 12.38
N LEU A 236 11.58 -10.06 11.44
CA LEU A 236 10.31 -10.78 11.38
C LEU A 236 10.34 -12.18 12.01
N GLN A 237 11.50 -12.70 12.42
CA GLN A 237 11.65 -14.09 12.90
C GLN A 237 10.81 -14.44 14.13
N SER A 238 10.49 -13.47 15.00
CA SER A 238 9.64 -13.68 16.18
C SER A 238 8.14 -13.71 15.85
N ASN A 239 7.75 -13.38 14.62
CA ASN A 239 6.35 -13.33 14.23
C ASN A 239 5.80 -14.73 13.94
N HIS A 240 5.00 -15.25 14.86
CA HIS A 240 4.40 -16.59 14.75
C HIS A 240 3.60 -16.79 13.45
N ARG A 241 2.96 -15.75 12.91
CA ARG A 241 2.15 -15.82 11.67
C ARG A 241 3.01 -15.88 10.41
N LEU A 242 4.30 -15.55 10.50
CA LEU A 242 5.26 -15.59 9.39
C LEU A 242 6.25 -16.76 9.47
N MET A 243 6.18 -17.60 10.51
CA MET A 243 7.12 -18.72 10.69
C MET A 243 7.20 -19.63 9.46
N LEU A 244 6.07 -20.03 8.90
CA LEU A 244 6.04 -20.92 7.74
C LEU A 244 6.61 -20.25 6.48
N PRO A 245 6.16 -19.03 6.07
CA PRO A 245 6.80 -18.28 5.00
C PRO A 245 8.31 -18.09 5.17
N LEU A 246 8.78 -17.73 6.37
CA LEU A 246 10.20 -17.51 6.65
C LEU A 246 11.01 -18.81 6.58
N ARG A 247 10.48 -19.92 7.09
CA ARG A 247 11.10 -21.25 6.94
C ARG A 247 11.17 -21.67 5.47
N ASN A 248 10.11 -21.44 4.70
CA ASN A 248 10.10 -21.73 3.27
C ASN A 248 11.11 -20.86 2.52
N SER A 249 11.25 -19.59 2.89
CA SER A 249 12.26 -18.69 2.33
C SER A 249 13.68 -19.20 2.58
N GLN A 250 13.95 -19.78 3.75
CA GLN A 250 15.27 -20.34 4.11
C GLN A 250 15.62 -21.61 3.34
N LYS A 251 14.60 -22.39 2.96
CA LYS A 251 14.76 -23.62 2.18
C LYS A 251 14.87 -23.38 0.68
N ARG A 252 14.79 -22.12 0.23
CA ARG A 252 15.01 -21.78 -1.18
C ARG A 252 16.46 -22.03 -1.53
N ASP A 253 16.67 -22.66 -2.68
CA ASP A 253 17.99 -22.86 -3.25
C ASP A 253 18.74 -21.52 -3.43
N GLN A 254 20.08 -21.57 -3.35
CA GLN A 254 20.94 -20.39 -3.42
C GLN A 254 20.73 -19.61 -4.71
N GLU A 255 20.57 -20.31 -5.84
CA GLU A 255 20.38 -19.68 -7.15
C GLU A 255 19.04 -18.95 -7.23
N LYS A 256 17.96 -19.55 -6.71
CA LYS A 256 16.66 -18.89 -6.60
C LYS A 256 16.72 -17.65 -5.71
N SER A 257 17.42 -17.76 -4.57
CA SER A 257 17.57 -16.65 -3.62
C SER A 257 18.46 -15.52 -4.18
N ARG A 258 19.44 -15.84 -5.03
CA ARG A 258 20.22 -14.85 -5.80
C ARG A 258 19.33 -14.14 -6.81
N LYS A 259 18.58 -14.89 -7.62
CA LYS A 259 17.63 -14.36 -8.59
C LYS A 259 16.55 -13.47 -7.96
N ASP A 260 16.02 -13.84 -6.80
CA ASP A 260 15.03 -13.03 -6.08
C ASP A 260 15.59 -11.65 -5.71
N ARG A 261 16.84 -11.60 -5.23
CA ARG A 261 17.53 -10.35 -4.90
C ARG A 261 17.85 -9.51 -6.13
N GLU A 262 18.29 -10.14 -7.21
CA GLU A 262 18.58 -9.46 -8.48
C GLU A 262 17.32 -8.84 -9.08
N ILE A 263 16.21 -9.58 -9.13
CA ILE A 263 14.94 -9.06 -9.63
C ILE A 263 14.45 -7.89 -8.77
N PHE A 264 14.62 -7.94 -7.45
CA PHE A 264 14.34 -6.77 -6.60
C PHE A 264 15.14 -5.54 -7.05
N SER A 265 16.46 -5.65 -7.21
CA SER A 265 17.30 -4.54 -7.66
C SER A 265 17.01 -4.08 -9.09
N ILE A 266 16.59 -4.97 -9.99
CA ILE A 266 16.18 -4.61 -11.37
C ILE A 266 14.88 -3.82 -11.33
N VAL A 267 13.85 -4.34 -10.68
CA VAL A 267 12.53 -3.71 -10.60
C VAL A 267 12.62 -2.36 -9.91
N GLN A 268 13.34 -2.28 -8.78
CA GLN A 268 13.55 -1.02 -8.08
C GLN A 268 14.20 0.03 -9.00
N ARG A 269 15.34 -0.31 -9.63
CA ARG A 269 16.03 0.62 -10.52
C ARG A 269 15.20 1.02 -11.74
N ALA A 270 14.46 0.09 -12.32
CA ALA A 270 13.59 0.37 -13.46
C ALA A 270 12.50 1.37 -13.08
N LEU A 271 11.80 1.15 -11.96
CA LEU A 271 10.75 2.04 -11.50
C LEU A 271 11.28 3.40 -11.02
N GLU A 272 12.47 3.45 -10.44
CA GLU A 272 13.17 4.70 -10.11
C GLU A 272 13.63 5.48 -11.36
N LYS A 273 13.90 4.79 -12.47
CA LYS A 273 14.28 5.42 -13.75
C LYS A 273 13.11 5.64 -14.69
N ASN A 274 11.88 5.35 -14.24
CA ASN A 274 10.65 5.45 -15.04
C ASN A 274 10.65 4.53 -16.27
N THR A 275 11.39 3.41 -16.19
CA THR A 275 11.45 2.39 -17.23
C THR A 275 10.21 1.50 -17.16
N TYR A 276 9.55 1.31 -18.30
CA TYR A 276 8.43 0.38 -18.44
C TYR A 276 8.93 -1.07 -18.37
N LEU A 277 8.53 -1.81 -17.34
CA LEU A 277 9.00 -3.18 -17.12
C LEU A 277 8.39 -4.16 -18.12
N THR A 278 9.25 -4.98 -18.71
CA THR A 278 8.86 -6.12 -19.56
C THR A 278 9.54 -7.42 -19.08
N PRO A 279 9.08 -8.60 -19.50
CA PRO A 279 9.74 -9.87 -19.20
C PRO A 279 11.23 -9.91 -19.55
N GLU A 280 11.64 -9.23 -20.62
CA GLU A 280 13.03 -9.20 -21.11
C GLU A 280 13.97 -8.54 -20.09
N HIS A 281 13.52 -7.48 -19.43
CA HIS A 281 14.29 -6.80 -18.38
C HIS A 281 14.66 -7.74 -17.21
N LEU A 282 13.85 -8.77 -16.94
CA LEU A 282 14.11 -9.74 -15.87
C LEU A 282 15.14 -10.82 -16.26
N ILE A 283 15.47 -10.91 -17.55
CA ILE A 283 16.45 -11.85 -18.10
C ILE A 283 17.75 -11.10 -18.45
N HIS A 284 17.61 -9.92 -19.05
CA HIS A 284 18.69 -9.06 -19.53
C HIS A 284 18.56 -7.66 -18.92
N PRO A 285 19.21 -7.39 -17.77
CA PRO A 285 19.04 -6.14 -17.03
C PRO A 285 19.50 -4.87 -17.78
N GLU A 286 20.29 -5.03 -18.84
CA GLU A 286 20.85 -3.96 -19.67
C GLU A 286 20.14 -3.81 -21.03
N SER A 287 19.04 -4.56 -21.26
CA SER A 287 18.23 -4.32 -22.46
C SER A 287 17.60 -2.92 -22.40
N PRO A 288 17.67 -2.14 -23.49
CA PRO A 288 17.18 -0.76 -23.54
C PRO A 288 15.66 -0.65 -23.39
#